data_AF-A0A523C7P3-F1
#
_entry.id   AF-A0A523C7P3-F1
#
_cell.length_a   1.000
_cell.length_b   1.000
_cell.length_c   1.000
_cell.angle_alpha   90.00
_cell.angle_beta   90.00
_cell.angle_gamma   90.00
#
_symmetry.space_group_name_H-M   'P 1'
#
loop_
_entity.id
_entity.type
_entity.pdbx_description
1 polymer ?
#
loop_
_entity_poly.entity_id
_entity_poly.type
_entity_poly.pdbx_seq_one_letter_code
_entity_poly.pdbx_strand_id
1 'polypeptide(L)'
;MHFKMLGIHTATTAILLILFSGMSAAAAEPKSAKEQREVATVELMISRDGKAIVDQNGKEVARFVEDLRIQAPNKESARKMPGCMRCWKECQVYEGERCVTWIRTCQWDFDCK
;
A
#
# COMPACT_ATOMS: atom_id res chain seq x y z
N MET A 1 -12.89 5.67 -67.11
CA MET A 1 -13.93 4.70 -66.70
C MET A 1 -14.81 5.36 -65.66
N HIS A 2 -16.04 5.67 -66.05
CA HIS A 2 -17.08 6.23 -65.19
C HIS A 2 -17.69 5.11 -64.34
N PHE A 3 -17.88 5.35 -63.04
CA PHE A 3 -18.96 4.71 -62.27
C PHE A 3 -19.67 5.78 -61.42
N LYS A 4 -20.93 6.01 -61.78
CA LYS A 4 -21.97 6.68 -60.99
C LYS A 4 -22.84 5.59 -60.35
N MET A 5 -23.37 5.88 -59.17
CA MET A 5 -24.66 5.46 -58.54
C MET A 5 -24.40 5.34 -57.02
N LEU A 6 -24.82 6.29 -56.17
CA LEU A 6 -26.19 6.54 -55.65
C LEU A 6 -26.94 5.26 -55.26
N GLY A 7 -27.17 5.11 -53.96
CA GLY A 7 -28.01 4.08 -53.35
C GLY A 7 -28.33 4.43 -51.91
N ILE A 8 -29.32 5.30 -51.74
CA ILE A 8 -29.99 5.61 -50.46
C ILE A 8 -30.85 4.40 -50.09
N HIS A 9 -30.68 3.86 -48.89
CA HIS A 9 -31.71 3.05 -48.23
C HIS A 9 -32.02 3.63 -46.86
N THR A 10 -33.16 4.30 -46.80
CA THR A 10 -33.97 4.55 -45.62
C THR A 10 -34.65 3.26 -45.16
N ALA A 11 -34.62 2.94 -43.87
CA ALA A 11 -35.73 2.34 -43.12
C ALA A 11 -35.31 2.14 -41.64
N THR A 12 -35.72 3.02 -40.71
CA THR A 12 -36.79 2.74 -39.73
C THR A 12 -36.86 1.30 -39.24
N THR A 13 -36.47 1.03 -37.99
CA THR A 13 -37.31 0.24 -37.07
C THR A 13 -36.85 0.27 -35.61
N ALA A 14 -37.85 0.44 -34.74
CA ALA A 14 -37.95 -0.02 -33.36
C ALA A 14 -37.01 0.57 -32.29
N ILE A 15 -37.48 1.68 -31.74
CA ILE A 15 -37.37 2.01 -30.31
C ILE A 15 -37.78 0.77 -29.50
N LEU A 16 -36.82 0.15 -28.81
CA LEU A 16 -37.09 -0.77 -27.71
C LEU A 16 -36.81 -0.02 -26.40
N LEU A 17 -37.84 0.68 -25.91
CA LEU A 17 -37.90 1.23 -24.56
C LEU A 17 -37.91 0.05 -23.59
N ILE A 18 -36.73 -0.36 -23.13
CA ILE A 18 -36.63 -1.31 -22.03
C ILE A 18 -36.93 -0.53 -20.74
N LEU A 19 -38.19 -0.58 -20.34
CA LEU A 19 -38.65 -0.27 -18.99
C LEU A 19 -38.05 -1.30 -18.03
N PHE A 20 -36.78 -1.11 -17.66
CA PHE A 20 -36.26 -1.71 -16.44
C PHE A 20 -36.78 -0.89 -15.25
N SER A 21 -38.03 -1.18 -14.86
CA SER A 21 -38.54 -0.98 -13.52
C SER A 21 -37.86 -1.98 -12.58
N GLY A 22 -36.53 -1.88 -12.47
CA GLY A 22 -35.71 -2.77 -11.66
C GLY A 22 -35.34 -2.05 -10.38
N MET A 23 -36.03 -2.41 -9.30
CA MET A 23 -35.52 -2.43 -7.93
C MET A 23 -34.53 -1.31 -7.55
N SER A 24 -34.96 -0.41 -6.67
CA SER A 24 -34.01 0.31 -5.80
C SER A 24 -33.21 -0.73 -5.02
N ALA A 25 -32.09 -1.19 -5.60
CA ALA A 25 -31.06 -1.88 -4.87
C ALA A 25 -30.55 -0.83 -3.87
N ALA A 26 -30.90 -1.03 -2.61
CA ALA A 26 -30.23 -0.35 -1.52
C ALA A 26 -28.73 -0.53 -1.78
N ALA A 27 -28.07 0.57 -2.15
CA ALA A 27 -26.63 0.62 -2.19
C ALA A 27 -26.18 0.30 -0.77
N ALA A 28 -25.88 -0.98 -0.54
CA ALA A 28 -25.26 -1.41 0.69
C ALA A 28 -23.93 -0.67 0.74
N GLU A 29 -23.90 0.38 1.55
CA GLU A 29 -22.67 1.07 1.90
C GLU A 29 -21.66 -0.03 2.23
N PRO A 30 -20.51 -0.09 1.55
CA PRO A 30 -19.51 -1.07 1.89
C PRO A 30 -19.10 -0.74 3.32
N LYS A 31 -19.58 -1.57 4.26
CA LYS A 31 -19.15 -1.58 5.65
C LYS A 31 -17.64 -1.60 5.58
N SER A 32 -17.03 -0.46 5.87
CA SER A 32 -15.60 -0.29 5.97
C SER A 32 -15.13 -1.32 6.99
N ALA A 33 -14.73 -2.49 6.49
CA ALA A 33 -14.02 -3.48 7.25
C ALA A 33 -12.78 -2.75 7.75
N LYS A 34 -12.79 -2.39 9.04
CA LYS A 34 -11.58 -2.08 9.78
C LYS A 34 -10.78 -3.38 9.77
N GLU A 35 -10.06 -3.59 8.68
CA GLU A 35 -8.95 -4.51 8.60
C GLU A 35 -7.91 -3.93 9.57
N GLN A 36 -8.08 -4.26 10.85
CA GLN A 36 -7.02 -4.17 11.84
C GLN A 36 -5.96 -5.16 11.39
N ARG A 37 -5.16 -4.75 10.40
CA ARG A 37 -3.93 -5.44 10.03
C ARG A 37 -3.05 -5.39 11.26
N GLU A 38 -2.86 -6.56 11.85
CA GLU A 38 -1.90 -6.84 12.90
C GLU A 38 -0.61 -6.07 12.59
N VAL A 39 -0.28 -5.11 13.45
CA VAL A 39 0.97 -4.38 13.34
C VAL A 39 2.03 -5.37 13.80
N ALA A 40 2.63 -6.09 12.85
CA ALA A 40 3.81 -6.88 13.14
C ALA A 40 4.83 -5.96 13.80
N THR A 41 5.07 -6.16 15.10
CA THR A 41 6.06 -5.41 15.86
C THR A 41 7.42 -5.80 15.32
N VAL A 42 8.07 -4.87 14.62
CA VAL A 42 9.46 -5.03 14.20
C VAL A 42 10.34 -4.54 15.34
N GLU A 43 11.27 -5.38 15.79
CA GLU A 43 12.30 -4.96 16.73
C GLU A 43 13.62 -4.84 15.99
N LEU A 44 14.28 -3.68 16.11
CA LEU A 44 15.59 -3.46 15.52
C LEU A 44 16.68 -3.59 16.58
N MET A 45 17.80 -4.18 16.19
CA MET A 45 18.94 -4.46 17.06
C MET A 45 20.25 -4.17 16.35
N ILE A 46 21.29 -3.84 17.11
CA ILE A 46 22.65 -3.82 16.59
C ILE A 46 23.18 -5.26 16.48
N SER A 47 23.79 -5.60 15.34
CA SER A 47 24.42 -6.88 15.10
C SER A 47 25.49 -7.19 16.14
N ARG A 48 25.80 -8.46 16.38
CA ARG A 48 26.80 -8.88 17.38
C ARG A 48 28.19 -8.30 17.11
N ASP A 49 28.54 -8.15 15.84
CA ASP A 49 29.78 -7.54 15.40
C ASP A 49 29.71 -6.01 15.31
N GLY A 50 28.56 -5.38 15.55
CA GLY A 50 28.41 -3.93 15.56
C GLY A 50 28.45 -3.26 14.18
N LYS A 51 28.38 -4.04 13.09
CA LYS A 51 28.51 -3.55 11.71
C LYS A 51 27.18 -3.31 11.00
N ALA A 52 26.08 -3.78 11.58
CA ALA A 52 24.77 -3.71 10.96
C ALA A 52 23.64 -3.47 11.97
N ILE A 53 22.51 -3.04 11.46
CA ILE A 53 21.22 -3.11 12.11
C ILE A 53 20.53 -4.37 11.59
N VAL A 54 19.99 -5.18 12.50
CA VAL A 54 19.26 -6.41 12.21
C VAL A 54 17.85 -6.38 12.80
N ASP A 55 16.94 -7.16 12.21
CA ASP A 55 15.61 -7.39 12.77
C ASP A 55 15.63 -8.44 13.91
N GLN A 56 14.47 -8.73 14.50
CA GLN A 56 14.30 -9.72 15.56
C GLN A 56 14.69 -11.16 15.18
N ASN A 57 14.80 -11.46 13.88
CA ASN A 57 15.23 -12.76 13.36
C ASN A 57 16.73 -12.77 13.00
N GLY A 58 17.44 -11.66 13.22
CA GLY A 58 18.84 -11.49 12.87
C GLY A 58 19.09 -11.17 11.39
N LYS A 59 18.04 -10.83 10.62
CA LYS A 59 18.18 -10.42 9.22
C LYS A 59 18.71 -9.00 9.15
N GLU A 60 19.77 -8.78 8.38
CA GLU A 60 20.34 -7.45 8.12
C GLU A 60 19.31 -6.55 7.41
N VAL A 61 19.05 -5.39 7.99
CA VAL A 61 18.15 -4.35 7.41
C VAL A 61 18.92 -3.12 6.96
N ALA A 62 20.09 -2.86 7.55
CA ALA A 62 20.99 -1.78 7.15
C ALA A 62 22.41 -2.10 7.60
N ARG A 63 23.39 -1.57 6.85
CA ARG A 63 24.81 -1.66 7.18
C ARG A 63 25.36 -0.28 7.49
N PHE A 64 26.26 -0.19 8.46
CA PHE A 64 27.03 1.03 8.65
C PHE A 64 28.07 1.17 7.53
N VAL A 65 28.50 2.41 7.26
CA VAL A 65 29.57 2.67 6.28
C VAL A 65 30.81 1.87 6.68
N GLU A 66 31.59 1.44 5.68
CA GLU A 66 32.87 0.75 5.92
C GLU A 66 33.70 1.55 6.93
N ASP A 67 34.32 0.81 7.86
CA ASP A 67 35.07 1.31 9.04
C ASP A 67 34.25 1.82 10.24
N LEU A 68 32.93 1.98 10.12
CA LEU A 68 32.08 2.31 11.28
C LEU A 68 31.59 1.03 11.97
N ARG A 69 31.98 0.88 13.24
CA ARG A 69 31.53 -0.23 14.11
C ARG A 69 31.00 0.33 15.42
N ILE A 70 29.73 0.07 15.70
CA ILE A 70 29.15 0.41 17.01
C ILE A 70 29.57 -0.67 18.02
N GLN A 71 30.05 -0.25 19.19
CA GLN A 71 30.29 -1.20 20.28
C GLN A 71 28.94 -1.68 20.82
N ALA A 72 28.48 -2.81 20.28
CA ALA A 72 27.26 -3.44 20.72
C ALA A 72 27.47 -4.07 22.10
N PRO A 73 26.62 -3.77 23.10
CA PRO A 73 26.72 -4.41 24.41
C PRO A 73 26.57 -5.94 24.31
N ASN A 74 27.26 -6.69 25.16
CA ASN A 74 27.18 -8.16 25.15
C ASN A 74 25.76 -8.69 25.50
N LYS A 75 24.96 -7.91 26.22
CA LYS A 75 23.58 -8.28 26.58
C LYS A 75 22.62 -7.94 25.45
N GLU A 76 21.76 -8.90 25.09
CA GLU A 76 20.80 -8.78 24.01
C GLU A 76 19.82 -7.62 24.16
N SER A 77 19.28 -7.43 25.36
CA SER A 77 18.39 -6.31 25.69
C SER A 77 19.06 -4.94 25.53
N ALA A 78 20.39 -4.87 25.69
CA ALA A 78 21.17 -3.65 25.53
C ALA A 78 21.59 -3.41 24.07
N ARG A 79 21.36 -4.38 23.16
CA ARG A 79 21.54 -4.22 21.70
C ARG A 79 20.27 -3.78 20.99
N LYS A 80 19.12 -3.86 21.66
CA LYS A 80 17.84 -3.39 21.13
C LYS A 80 17.90 -1.88 20.93
N MET A 81 17.56 -1.44 19.74
CA MET A 81 17.48 -0.03 19.40
C MET A 81 16.22 0.56 20.04
N PRO A 82 16.31 1.75 20.66
CA PRO A 82 15.14 2.44 21.15
C PRO A 82 14.24 2.85 19.98
N GLY A 83 12.96 3.01 20.27
CA GLY A 83 11.94 3.43 19.31
C GLY A 83 11.01 2.30 18.89
N CYS A 84 10.20 2.61 17.89
CA CYS A 84 9.20 1.71 17.34
C CYS A 84 8.92 2.01 15.86
N MET A 85 8.38 1.02 15.16
CA MET A 85 7.96 1.16 13.78
C MET A 85 6.60 1.87 13.71
N ARG A 86 6.58 3.08 13.16
CA ARG A 86 5.35 3.81 12.84
C ARG A 86 5.00 3.59 11.38
N CYS A 87 3.79 3.08 11.12
CA CYS A 87 3.31 2.86 9.77
C CYS A 87 2.04 3.67 9.51
N TRP A 88 1.94 4.27 8.34
CA TRP A 88 0.74 4.94 7.86
C TRP A 88 0.40 4.46 6.44
N LYS A 89 -0.83 4.72 6.03
CA LYS A 89 -1.24 4.51 4.65
C LYS A 89 -0.93 5.76 3.87
N GLU A 90 -0.22 5.59 2.77
CA GLU A 90 0.09 6.66 1.83
C GLU A 90 -0.58 6.34 0.51
N CYS A 91 -1.19 7.35 -0.12
CA CYS A 91 -1.81 7.16 -1.41
C CYS A 91 -0.75 7.25 -2.50
N GLN A 92 -0.62 6.20 -3.31
CA GLN A 92 0.35 6.19 -4.41
C GLN A 92 -0.30 6.61 -5.74
N VAL A 93 -1.59 6.29 -5.93
CA VAL A 93 -2.31 6.55 -7.18
C VAL A 93 -3.68 7.15 -6.89
N TYR A 94 -3.96 8.28 -7.55
CA TYR A 94 -5.22 9.00 -7.49
C TYR A 94 -5.99 8.89 -8.82
N GLU A 95 -7.30 8.68 -8.75
CA GLU A 95 -8.24 8.88 -9.86
C GLU A 95 -9.15 10.06 -9.50
N GLY A 96 -8.89 11.22 -10.10
CA GLY A 96 -9.47 12.49 -9.62
C GLY A 96 -9.01 12.78 -8.20
N GLU A 97 -9.95 12.97 -7.28
CA GLU A 97 -9.66 13.21 -5.85
C GLU A 97 -9.66 11.93 -5.01
N ARG A 98 -9.98 10.77 -5.61
CA ARG A 98 -10.08 9.51 -4.90
C ARG A 98 -8.76 8.75 -4.96
N CYS A 99 -8.26 8.32 -3.80
CA CYS A 99 -7.15 7.39 -3.76
C CYS A 99 -7.60 5.98 -4.16
N VAL A 100 -6.93 5.38 -5.15
CA VAL A 100 -7.26 4.04 -5.67
C VAL A 100 -6.22 2.98 -5.33
N THR A 101 -5.00 3.40 -4.97
CA THR A 101 -3.96 2.49 -4.52
C THR A 101 -3.28 3.06 -3.28
N TRP A 102 -3.34 2.29 -2.21
CA TRP A 102 -2.71 2.60 -0.93
C TRP A 102 -1.49 1.72 -0.75
N ILE A 103 -0.38 2.33 -0.38
CA ILE A 103 0.80 1.62 0.11
C ILE A 103 0.89 1.80 1.63
N ARG A 104 1.53 0.83 2.28
CA ARG A 104 1.89 0.94 3.69
C ARG A 104 3.33 1.46 3.76
N THR A 105 3.48 2.70 4.19
CA THR A 105 4.78 3.31 4.46
C THR A 105 5.08 3.14 5.94
N CYS A 106 6.28 2.70 6.28
CA CYS A 106 6.72 2.52 7.66
C CYS A 106 8.05 3.25 7.88
N GLN A 107 8.17 3.91 9.03
CA GLN A 107 9.38 4.60 9.46
C GLN A 107 9.71 4.18 10.89
N TRP A 108 11.00 4.03 11.18
CA TRP A 108 11.49 3.86 12.54
C TRP A 108 11.50 5.21 13.25
N ASP A 109 10.77 5.33 14.35
CA ASP A 109 10.73 6.52 15.19
C ASP A 109 11.46 6.24 16.51
N PHE A 110 12.61 6.89 16.69
CA PHE A 110 13.44 6.74 17.88
C PHE A 110 12.84 7.39 19.13
N ASP A 111 11.92 8.35 18.97
CA ASP A 111 11.35 9.16 20.04
C ASP A 111 9.92 8.72 20.41
N CYS A 112 9.46 7.60 19.86
CA CYS A 112 8.14 7.11 20.19
C CYS A 112 8.09 6.67 21.67
N LYS A 113 7.08 7.18 22.38
CA LYS A 113 6.78 6.86 23.77
C LYS A 113 5.63 5.86 23.85
#